data_AF-A0A377XGU1-F1
#
_entry.id   AF-A0A377XGU1-F1
#
_cell.length_a   1.000
_cell.length_b   1.000
_cell.length_c   1.000
_cell.angle_alpha   90.00
_cell.angle_beta   90.00
_cell.angle_gamma   90.00
#
_symmetry.space_group_name_H-M   'P 1'
#
loop_
_entity.id
_entity.type
_entity.pdbx_description
1 polymer ?
#
loop_
_entity_poly.entity_id
_entity_poly.type
_entity_poly.pdbx_seq_one_letter_code
_entity_poly.pdbx_strand_id
1 'polypeptide(L)'
;MTIRKAIDLLVDWGLVVRRHGSGTYVARKDVHHETSNLTGLAEVLRKQGKEVVSQVLAFEVMPAPPAIASLLRIKIDERIYFSRRGALRRRQAADAGG
;
A
#
# COMPACT_ATOMS: atom_id res chain seq x y z
N MET A 1 14.33 30.35 -13.19
CA MET A 1 15.14 29.67 -12.14
C MET A 1 14.30 28.78 -11.21
N THR A 2 13.11 28.31 -11.61
CA THR A 2 12.14 27.67 -10.67
C THR A 2 11.75 26.27 -11.11
N ILE A 3 11.47 26.10 -12.41
CA ILE A 3 11.04 24.81 -12.98
C ILE A 3 12.17 23.77 -12.93
N ARG A 4 13.40 24.15 -13.31
CA ARG A 4 14.56 23.24 -13.29
C ARG A 4 14.81 22.69 -11.88
N LYS A 5 14.80 23.57 -10.88
CA LYS A 5 15.01 23.20 -9.48
C LYS A 5 13.88 22.32 -8.92
N ALA A 6 12.63 22.56 -9.33
CA ALA A 6 11.50 21.70 -8.99
C ALA A 6 11.65 20.30 -9.61
N ILE A 7 12.08 20.22 -10.88
CA ILE A 7 12.33 18.94 -11.55
C ILE A 7 13.50 18.21 -10.89
N ASP A 8 14.58 18.91 -10.54
CA ASP A 8 15.74 18.33 -9.85
C ASP A 8 15.29 17.72 -8.50
N LEU A 9 14.48 18.44 -7.71
CA LEU A 9 13.89 17.93 -6.47
C LEU A 9 13.03 16.68 -6.67
N LEU A 10 12.22 16.65 -7.73
CA LEU A 10 11.38 15.49 -8.06
C LEU A 10 12.22 14.28 -8.50
N VAL A 11 13.36 14.52 -9.17
CA VAL A 11 14.33 13.48 -9.52
C VAL A 11 15.00 12.94 -8.25
N ASP A 12 15.44 13.82 -7.36
CA ASP A 12 16.07 13.45 -6.09
C ASP A 12 15.12 12.63 -5.20
N TRP A 13 13.82 12.92 -5.23
CA TRP A 13 12.79 12.15 -4.54
C TRP A 13 12.41 10.83 -5.24
N GLY A 14 12.98 10.55 -6.41
CA GLY A 14 12.67 9.35 -7.19
C GLY A 14 11.26 9.31 -7.76
N LEU A 15 10.58 10.47 -7.86
CA LEU A 15 9.21 10.58 -8.39
C LEU A 15 9.19 10.74 -9.92
N VAL A 16 10.29 11.21 -10.50
CA VAL A 16 10.47 11.33 -11.93
C VAL A 16 11.87 10.89 -12.34
N VAL A 17 12.03 10.42 -13.58
CA VAL A 17 13.30 10.00 -14.16
C VAL A 17 13.61 10.84 -15.39
N ARG A 18 14.86 11.28 -15.51
CA ARG A 18 15.35 11.94 -16.73
C ARG A 18 15.87 10.89 -17.70
N ARG A 19 15.41 10.97 -18.96
CA ARG A 19 15.95 10.20 -20.08
C ARG A 19 16.67 11.17 -21.01
N HIS A 20 17.98 10.98 -21.18
CA HIS A 20 18.80 11.84 -22.02
C HIS A 20 18.22 11.90 -23.44
N GLY A 21 18.04 13.11 -23.99
CA GLY A 21 17.44 13.34 -25.31
C GLY A 21 15.92 13.15 -25.40
N SER A 22 15.25 12.65 -24.34
CA SER A 22 13.84 12.24 -24.40
C SER A 22 12.94 12.96 -23.37
N GLY A 23 13.51 13.65 -22.38
CA GLY A 23 12.76 14.45 -21.41
C GLY A 23 12.64 13.83 -20.01
N THR A 24 11.67 14.29 -19.22
CA THR A 24 11.44 13.85 -17.83
C THR A 24 10.12 13.09 -17.75
N TYR A 25 10.13 11.91 -17.15
CA TYR A 25 8.98 11.01 -17.08
C TYR A 25 8.63 10.68 -15.63
N VAL A 26 7.35 10.53 -15.31
CA VAL A 26 6.91 10.05 -13.99
C VAL A 26 7.47 8.65 -13.74
N ALA A 27 8.14 8.46 -12.60
CA ALA A 27 8.61 7.16 -12.17
C ALA A 27 7.38 6.28 -11.91
N ARG A 28 7.16 5.27 -12.74
CA ARG A 28 6.09 4.29 -12.50
C ARG A 28 6.37 3.62 -11.15
N LYS A 29 5.45 3.82 -10.21
CA LYS A 29 5.40 3.00 -9.01
C LYS A 29 4.75 1.69 -9.44
N ASP A 30 5.55 0.79 -10.02
CA ASP A 30 5.12 -0.57 -10.30
C ASP A 30 4.90 -1.28 -8.96
N VAL A 31 3.82 -0.93 -8.27
CA VAL A 31 3.21 -1.82 -7.30
C VAL A 31 2.39 -2.80 -8.14
N HIS A 32 3.10 -3.67 -8.85
CA HIS A 32 2.52 -4.91 -9.32
C HIS A 32 2.15 -5.70 -8.07
N HIS A 33 0.92 -5.52 -7.63
CA HIS A 33 0.23 -6.56 -6.90
C HIS A 33 -0.03 -7.63 -7.95
N GLU A 34 0.85 -8.63 -8.01
CA GLU A 34 0.52 -9.88 -8.67
C GLU A 34 -0.65 -10.50 -7.88
N THR A 35 -1.87 -10.15 -8.26
CA THR A 35 -3.13 -10.68 -7.71
C THR A 35 -3.38 -12.12 -8.19
N SER A 36 -2.31 -12.87 -8.44
CA SER A 36 -2.37 -14.25 -8.93
C SER A 36 -2.78 -15.21 -7.81
N ASN A 37 -2.44 -14.90 -6.56
CA ASN A 37 -2.57 -15.84 -5.46
C ASN A 37 -3.29 -15.15 -4.29
N LEU A 38 -4.12 -15.90 -3.57
CA LEU A 38 -4.72 -15.59 -2.26
C LEU A 38 -3.63 -15.40 -1.19
N THR A 39 -2.70 -14.49 -1.45
CA THR A 39 -1.52 -14.23 -0.63
C THR A 39 -1.87 -13.06 0.26
N GLY A 40 -1.80 -13.27 1.58
CA GLY A 40 -2.10 -12.20 2.53
C GLY A 40 -1.22 -10.97 2.25
N LEU A 41 -1.79 -9.77 2.39
CA LEU A 41 -1.07 -8.50 2.17
C LEU A 41 0.29 -8.44 2.90
N ALA A 42 0.36 -8.99 4.11
CA ALA A 42 1.60 -9.07 4.89
C ALA A 42 2.65 -9.99 4.24
N GLU A 43 2.23 -11.10 3.64
CA GLU A 43 3.11 -12.04 2.96
C GLU A 43 3.64 -11.45 1.65
N VAL A 44 2.79 -10.76 0.88
CA VAL A 44 3.21 -10.01 -0.32
C VAL A 44 4.26 -8.96 0.04
N LEU A 45 4.03 -8.20 1.11
CA LEU A 45 4.95 -7.12 1.50
C LEU A 45 6.27 -7.67 2.09
N ARG A 46 6.22 -8.80 2.83
CA ARG A 46 7.42 -9.51 3.29
C ARG A 46 8.26 -10.05 2.13
N LYS A 47 7.64 -10.64 1.10
CA LYS A 47 8.35 -11.10 -0.12
C LYS A 47 9.07 -9.96 -0.85
N GLN A 48 8.60 -8.72 -0.70
CA GLN A 48 9.25 -7.52 -1.24
C GLN A 48 10.32 -6.92 -0.32
N GLY A 49 10.75 -7.62 0.74
CA GLY A 49 11.75 -7.15 1.70
C GLY A 49 11.29 -5.98 2.57
N LYS A 50 9.98 -5.70 2.62
CA LYS A 50 9.42 -4.61 3.44
C LYS A 50 8.93 -5.18 4.76
N GLU A 51 9.44 -4.67 5.87
CA GLU A 51 8.82 -4.88 7.17
C GLU A 51 7.49 -4.12 7.23
N VAL A 52 6.40 -4.88 7.39
CA VAL A 52 5.06 -4.34 7.54
C VAL A 52 4.48 -4.85 8.85
N VAL A 53 4.17 -3.90 9.72
CA VAL A 53 3.47 -4.16 10.97
C VAL A 53 2.00 -3.86 10.74
N SER A 54 1.15 -4.85 10.99
CA SER A 54 -0.29 -4.66 10.95
C SER A 54 -0.80 -4.33 12.35
N GLN A 55 -1.50 -3.21 12.46
CA GLN A 55 -2.19 -2.82 13.68
C GLN A 55 -3.69 -3.06 13.50
N VAL A 56 -4.30 -3.76 14.45
CA VAL A 56 -5.76 -3.92 14.49
C VAL A 56 -6.37 -2.60 15.00
N LEU A 57 -7.20 -1.98 14.17
CA LEU A 57 -7.89 -0.71 14.45
C LEU A 57 -9.31 -0.93 14.96
N ALA A 58 -9.96 -2.01 14.55
CA ALA A 58 -11.25 -2.44 15.06
C ALA A 58 -11.35 -3.96 14.93
N PHE A 59 -11.93 -4.60 15.94
CA PHE A 59 -12.27 -6.01 15.93
C PHE A 59 -13.53 -6.23 16.76
N GLU A 60 -14.62 -6.59 16.11
CA GLU A 60 -15.91 -6.75 16.77
C GLU A 60 -16.74 -7.87 16.14
N VAL A 61 -17.69 -8.39 16.92
CA VAL A 61 -18.75 -9.26 16.41
C VAL A 61 -20.00 -8.42 16.27
N MET A 62 -20.53 -8.33 15.05
CA MET A 62 -21.70 -7.49 14.74
C MET A 62 -22.70 -8.26 13.88
N PRO A 63 -24.00 -7.90 13.90
CA PRO A 63 -24.95 -8.39 12.91
C PRO A 63 -24.54 -7.94 11.51
N ALA A 64 -24.65 -8.84 10.53
CA ALA A 64 -24.31 -8.55 9.14
C ALA A 64 -25.24 -7.49 8.53
N PRO A 65 -24.71 -6.33 8.07
CA PRO A 65 -25.51 -5.38 7.30
C PRO A 65 -26.05 -6.02 6.01
N PRO A 66 -27.23 -5.60 5.49
CA PRO A 66 -27.86 -6.26 4.34
C PRO A 66 -26.96 -6.44 3.11
N ALA A 67 -26.12 -5.44 2.80
CA ALA A 67 -25.16 -5.51 1.70
C ALA A 67 -24.08 -6.58 1.92
N ILE A 68 -23.59 -6.71 3.16
CA ILE A 68 -22.57 -7.71 3.52
C ILE A 68 -23.18 -9.11 3.56
N ALA A 69 -24.41 -9.24 4.09
CA ALA A 69 -25.12 -10.52 4.13
C ALA A 69 -25.34 -11.09 2.72
N SER A 70 -25.77 -10.24 1.78
CA SER A 70 -25.93 -10.60 0.36
C SER A 70 -24.59 -11.04 -0.27
N LEU A 71 -23.52 -10.29 -0.04
CA LEU A 71 -22.21 -10.56 -0.63
C LEU A 71 -21.59 -11.85 -0.10
N LEU A 72 -21.79 -12.15 1.20
CA LEU A 72 -21.32 -13.36 1.86
C LEU A 72 -22.28 -14.55 1.75
N ARG A 73 -23.49 -14.35 1.20
CA ARG A 73 -24.56 -15.36 1.10
C ARG A 73 -24.96 -15.96 2.45
N ILE A 74 -25.05 -15.10 3.46
CA ILE A 74 -25.50 -15.43 4.83
C ILE A 74 -26.84 -14.74 5.12
N LYS A 75 -27.45 -15.02 6.27
CA LYS A 75 -28.70 -14.34 6.66
C LYS A 75 -28.42 -12.89 7.06
N ILE A 76 -29.40 -12.02 6.80
CA ILE A 76 -29.39 -10.66 7.38
C ILE A 76 -29.38 -10.81 8.91
N ASP A 77 -28.61 -9.94 9.58
CA ASP A 77 -28.38 -9.94 11.02
C ASP A 77 -27.64 -11.17 11.59
N GLU A 78 -27.12 -12.06 10.73
CA GLU A 78 -26.23 -13.13 11.18
C GLU A 78 -24.94 -12.55 11.76
N ARG A 79 -24.44 -13.14 12.85
CA ARG A 79 -23.24 -12.63 13.54
C ARG A 79 -22.00 -12.85 12.68
N ILE A 80 -21.30 -11.76 12.37
CA ILE A 80 -20.04 -11.76 11.61
C ILE A 80 -18.90 -11.19 12.44
N TYR A 81 -17.68 -11.60 12.11
CA TYR A 81 -16.47 -10.92 12.57
C TYR A 81 -16.15 -9.75 11.65
N PHE A 82 -16.11 -8.55 12.19
CA PHE A 82 -15.61 -7.36 11.51
C PHE A 82 -14.21 -7.02 12.02
N SER A 83 -13.24 -6.91 11.11
CA SER A 83 -11.87 -6.56 11.43
C SER A 83 -11.37 -5.47 10.49
N ARG A 84 -10.95 -4.34 11.05
CA ARG A 84 -10.25 -3.28 10.32
C ARG A 84 -8.80 -3.23 10.79
N ARG A 85 -7.85 -3.30 9.85
CA ARG A 85 -6.42 -3.27 10.13
C ARG A 85 -5.74 -2.16 9.35
N GLY A 86 -4.83 -1.43 9.99
CA GLY A 86 -3.92 -0.50 9.35
C GLY A 86 -2.58 -1.19 9.08
N ALA A 87 -2.00 -0.98 7.91
CA ALA A 87 -0.63 -1.38 7.62
C ALA A 87 0.30 -0.19 7.85
N LEU A 88 1.19 -0.29 8.83
CA LEU A 88 2.24 0.70 9.06
C LEU A 88 3.49 0.27 8.28
N ARG A 89 3.98 1.17 7.42
CA ARG A 89 5.30 1.05 6.82
C ARG A 89 6.29 1.81 7.70
N ARG A 90 7.20 1.10 8.37
CA ARG A 90 8.33 1.76 9.03
C ARG A 90 9.16 2.42 7.94
N ARG A 91 9.38 3.75 8.02
CA ARG A 91 10.42 4.39 7.21
C ARG A 91 11.74 3.79 7.67
N GLN A 92 12.46 3.10 6.78
CA GLN A 92 13.88 2.85 7.00
C GLN A 92 14.54 4.22 7.07
N ALA A 93 15.17 4.52 8.21
CA ALA A 93 16.15 5.59 8.27
C ALA A 93 17.21 5.23 7.23
N ALA A 94 17.45 6.14 6.29
CA ALA A 94 18.59 6.05 5.42
C ALA A 94 19.83 5.90 6.30
N ASP A 95 20.65 4.87 6.01
CA ASP A 95 22.01 4.77 6.52
C ASP A 95 22.70 6.11 6.28
N ALA A 96 22.92 6.83 7.38
CA ALA A 96 23.86 7.93 7.47
C ALA A 96 25.06 7.39 8.25
N GLY A 97 26.18 7.23 7.56
CA GLY A 97 27.50 6.87 8.10
C GLY A 97 28.20 5.86 7.19
N GLY A 98 29.34 6.16 6.57
CA GLY A 98 30.19 7.35 6.54
C GLY A 98 31.22 7.21 5.43
#